data_AF-A0A3A4SZ56-F1
#
_entry.id   AF-A0A3A4SZ56-F1
#
_cell.length_a   1.000
_cell.length_b   1.000
_cell.length_c   1.000
_cell.angle_alpha   90.00
_cell.angle_beta   90.00
_cell.angle_gamma   90.00
#
_symmetry.space_group_name_H-M   'P 1'
#
loop_
_entity.id
_entity.type
_entity.pdbx_description
1 polymer ?
#
loop_
_entity_poly.entity_id
_entity_poly.type
_entity_poly.pdbx_seq_one_letter_code
_entity_poly.pdbx_strand_id
1 'polypeptide(L)'
;MIFKNKQHLVLIKNKLFSSYRNRIQLIVFIITIATGFQFYLFVSQILSDEPLTVHRPTGVEGFLPIGALMGWKYFFTTGIWDSIHPASMVLLGFAVLISFLFRRSFCGWFCPVGTLSEWVWKIGESKLGKNLRFTIWMDLPLRSIKYILLGFFAYIILQMSPSDIAAFFESTYYKIADIKMLHFFTKISLLTAATLFALTLLSFFHFFSGISGAGMLALTERCLDYSVCSARPELSEILNPAYIAADVPKYVHPICPSI
;
A
#
# COMPACT_ATOMS: atom_id res chain seq x y z
N MET A 1 -24.12 -36.39 2.85
CA MET A 1 -24.11 -35.61 1.58
C MET A 1 -24.19 -34.09 1.75
N ILE A 2 -24.78 -33.54 2.83
CA ILE A 2 -25.03 -32.09 2.98
C ILE A 2 -23.75 -31.23 3.18
N PHE A 3 -22.70 -31.76 3.82
CA PHE A 3 -21.44 -31.03 4.03
C PHE A 3 -20.63 -30.74 2.75
N LYS A 4 -20.72 -31.61 1.74
CA LYS A 4 -19.99 -31.44 0.46
C LYS A 4 -20.51 -30.25 -0.35
N ASN A 5 -21.81 -29.95 -0.22
CA ASN A 5 -22.47 -28.86 -0.93
C ASN A 5 -22.12 -27.47 -0.35
N LYS A 6 -22.05 -27.34 0.99
CA LYS A 6 -21.59 -26.10 1.65
C LYS A 6 -20.14 -25.76 1.28
N GLN A 7 -19.24 -26.73 1.24
CA GLN A 7 -17.84 -26.49 0.87
C GLN A 7 -17.70 -26.07 -0.61
N HIS A 8 -18.48 -26.68 -1.50
CA HIS A 8 -18.48 -26.31 -2.93
C HIS A 8 -19.01 -24.89 -3.16
N LEU A 9 -20.07 -24.49 -2.44
CA LEU A 9 -20.63 -23.13 -2.50
C LEU A 9 -19.65 -22.07 -1.97
N VAL A 10 -18.93 -22.35 -0.88
CA VAL A 10 -17.90 -21.44 -0.35
C VAL A 10 -16.72 -21.30 -1.33
N LEU A 11 -16.29 -22.40 -1.95
CA LEU A 11 -15.22 -22.38 -2.97
C LEU A 11 -15.62 -21.58 -4.22
N ILE A 12 -16.86 -21.73 -4.71
CA ILE A 12 -17.36 -20.96 -5.87
C ILE A 12 -17.47 -19.47 -5.51
N LYS A 13 -18.01 -19.13 -4.32
CA LYS A 13 -18.13 -17.75 -3.85
C LYS A 13 -16.76 -17.07 -3.69
N ASN A 14 -15.76 -17.79 -3.17
CA ASN A 14 -14.39 -17.29 -3.03
C ASN A 14 -13.69 -17.09 -4.38
N LYS A 15 -13.88 -18.01 -5.34
CA LYS A 15 -13.32 -17.89 -6.69
C LYS A 15 -13.93 -16.72 -7.46
N LEU A 16 -15.23 -16.51 -7.31
CA LEU A 16 -15.95 -15.39 -7.91
C LEU A 16 -15.49 -14.04 -7.32
N PHE A 17 -15.42 -13.94 -5.99
CA PHE A 17 -14.96 -12.72 -5.29
C PHE A 17 -13.52 -12.34 -5.66
N SER A 18 -12.62 -13.33 -5.77
CA SER A 18 -11.25 -13.11 -6.25
C SER A 18 -11.20 -12.61 -7.70
N SER A 19 -12.06 -13.14 -8.59
CA SER A 19 -12.13 -12.68 -9.98
C SER A 19 -12.60 -11.24 -10.10
N TYR A 20 -13.59 -10.81 -9.29
CA TYR A 20 -14.05 -9.43 -9.26
C TYR A 20 -12.98 -8.47 -8.73
N ARG A 21 -12.28 -8.83 -7.65
CA ARG A 21 -11.16 -8.02 -7.13
C ARG A 21 -10.09 -7.80 -8.19
N ASN A 22 -9.67 -8.85 -8.90
CA ASN A 22 -8.63 -8.73 -9.94
C ASN A 22 -9.09 -7.86 -11.11
N ARG A 23 -10.37 -7.92 -11.49
CA ARG A 23 -10.94 -7.05 -12.53
C ARG A 23 -10.93 -5.59 -12.11
N ILE A 24 -11.35 -5.27 -10.88
CA ILE A 24 -11.35 -3.91 -10.35
C ILE A 24 -9.92 -3.37 -10.25
N GLN A 25 -9.00 -4.16 -9.70
CA GLN A 25 -7.58 -3.84 -9.63
C GLN A 25 -6.97 -3.56 -11.02
N LEU A 26 -7.33 -4.33 -12.04
CA LEU A 26 -6.86 -4.12 -13.41
C LEU A 26 -7.44 -2.85 -14.04
N ILE A 27 -8.72 -2.56 -13.79
CA ILE A 27 -9.34 -1.31 -14.24
C ILE A 27 -8.64 -0.11 -13.61
N VAL A 28 -8.42 -0.12 -12.29
CA VAL A 28 -7.73 0.96 -11.57
C VAL A 28 -6.28 1.11 -12.06
N PHE A 29 -5.60 0.01 -12.36
CA PHE A 29 -4.26 0.03 -12.95
C PHE A 29 -4.24 0.70 -14.33
N ILE A 30 -5.19 0.35 -15.22
CA ILE A 30 -5.31 0.99 -16.54
C ILE A 30 -5.61 2.49 -16.40
N ILE A 31 -6.52 2.88 -15.51
CA ILE A 31 -6.84 4.28 -15.24
C ILE A 31 -5.61 5.02 -14.73
N THR A 32 -4.81 4.40 -13.87
CA THR A 32 -3.57 4.98 -13.34
C THR A 32 -2.56 5.22 -14.47
N ILE A 33 -2.37 4.25 -15.36
CA ILE A 33 -1.49 4.41 -16.52
C ILE A 33 -2.00 5.51 -17.45
N ALA A 34 -3.30 5.52 -17.75
CA ALA A 34 -3.90 6.54 -18.61
C ALA A 34 -3.72 7.96 -18.03
N THR A 35 -3.93 8.11 -16.71
CA THR A 35 -3.73 9.38 -15.99
C THR A 35 -2.26 9.80 -16.04
N GLY A 36 -1.32 8.87 -15.83
CA GLY A 36 0.11 9.12 -15.93
C GLY A 36 0.56 9.50 -17.34
N PHE A 37 0.01 8.85 -18.37
CA PHE A 37 0.29 9.16 -19.76
C PHE A 37 -0.24 10.55 -20.16
N GLN A 38 -1.47 10.88 -19.77
CA GLN A 38 -2.02 12.23 -19.96
C GLN A 38 -1.16 13.29 -19.26
N PHE A 39 -0.70 13.01 -18.04
CA PHE A 39 0.18 13.91 -17.30
C PHE A 39 1.55 14.08 -17.97
N TYR A 40 2.12 13.00 -18.51
CA TYR A 40 3.36 13.06 -19.28
C TYR A 40 3.21 13.94 -20.53
N LEU A 41 2.11 13.79 -21.28
CA LEU A 41 1.82 14.65 -22.44
C LEU A 41 1.72 16.12 -22.04
N PHE A 42 0.98 16.42 -20.97
CA PHE A 42 0.87 17.78 -20.42
C PHE A 42 2.23 18.38 -20.07
N VAL A 43 3.08 17.64 -19.36
CA VAL A 43 4.43 18.12 -18.98
C VAL A 43 5.33 18.28 -20.21
N SER A 44 5.23 17.38 -21.20
CA SER A 44 6.00 17.49 -22.44
C SER A 44 5.63 18.74 -23.24
N GLN A 45 4.35 19.11 -23.29
CA GLN A 45 3.88 20.31 -23.97
C GLN A 45 4.40 21.59 -23.30
N ILE A 46 4.37 21.63 -21.96
CA ILE A 46 4.94 22.75 -21.18
C ILE A 46 6.43 22.89 -21.43
N LEU A 47 7.18 21.78 -21.48
CA LEU A 47 8.63 21.82 -21.69
C LEU A 47 9.02 22.21 -23.12
N SER A 48 8.16 21.97 -24.10
CA SER A 48 8.38 22.28 -25.51
C SER A 48 7.85 23.66 -25.93
N ASP A 49 7.25 24.43 -25.01
CA ASP A 49 6.61 25.73 -25.27
C ASP A 49 5.51 25.68 -26.35
N GLU A 50 4.88 24.51 -26.50
CA GLU A 50 3.78 24.26 -27.44
C GLU A 50 2.44 24.71 -26.83
N PRO A 51 1.42 25.09 -27.63
CA PRO A 51 0.12 25.47 -27.12
C PRO A 51 -0.52 24.32 -26.31
N LEU A 52 -0.94 24.64 -25.08
CA LEU A 52 -1.54 23.70 -24.14
C LEU A 52 -2.85 23.13 -24.72
N THR A 53 -2.78 21.90 -25.20
CA THR A 53 -3.95 21.16 -25.71
C THR A 53 -4.50 20.17 -24.68
N VAL A 54 -3.70 19.78 -23.69
CA VAL A 54 -4.08 18.83 -22.64
C VAL A 54 -4.22 19.55 -21.30
N HIS A 55 -5.32 19.30 -20.57
CA HIS A 55 -5.52 19.83 -19.22
C HIS A 55 -4.81 18.97 -18.17
N ARG A 56 -4.38 19.59 -17.06
CA ARG A 56 -3.72 18.91 -15.94
C ARG A 56 -4.69 17.91 -15.29
N PRO A 57 -4.40 16.60 -15.29
CA PRO A 57 -5.28 15.60 -14.71
C PRO A 57 -5.34 15.71 -13.18
N THR A 58 -6.53 15.86 -12.62
CA THR A 58 -6.78 15.97 -11.17
C THR A 58 -6.42 14.69 -10.41
N GLY A 59 -6.43 13.53 -11.07
CA GLY A 59 -6.08 12.24 -10.46
C GLY A 59 -4.63 12.17 -9.96
N VAL A 60 -3.72 12.97 -10.52
CA VAL A 60 -2.30 12.97 -10.12
C VAL A 60 -2.10 13.56 -8.73
N GLU A 61 -2.99 14.47 -8.30
CA GLU A 61 -2.94 15.08 -6.96
C GLU A 61 -3.17 14.06 -5.84
N GLY A 62 -3.81 12.93 -6.15
CA GLY A 62 -4.01 11.82 -5.21
C GLY A 62 -2.71 11.17 -4.73
N PHE A 63 -1.61 11.34 -5.45
CA PHE A 63 -0.30 10.81 -5.08
C PHE A 63 0.45 11.70 -4.07
N LEU A 64 -0.13 12.83 -3.65
CA LEU A 64 0.49 13.78 -2.72
C LEU A 64 -0.22 13.79 -1.34
N PRO A 65 -0.19 12.69 -0.57
CA PRO A 65 -0.95 12.57 0.69
C PRO A 65 -0.49 13.56 1.76
N ILE A 66 0.78 13.99 1.73
CA ILE A 66 1.33 14.97 2.65
C ILE A 66 0.71 16.36 2.40
N GLY A 67 0.54 16.73 1.13
CA GLY A 67 -0.13 17.98 0.73
C GLY A 67 -1.60 17.99 1.16
N ALA A 68 -2.30 16.86 0.99
CA ALA A 68 -3.66 16.71 1.46
C ALA A 68 -3.78 16.85 3.00
N LEU A 69 -2.82 16.30 3.76
CA LEU A 69 -2.82 16.41 5.23
C LEU A 69 -2.60 17.86 5.70
N MET A 70 -1.75 18.62 5.02
CA MET A 70 -1.59 20.06 5.25
C MET A 70 -2.89 20.83 4.92
N GLY A 71 -3.53 20.53 3.80
CA GLY A 71 -4.80 21.15 3.40
C GLY A 71 -5.92 20.90 4.42
N TRP A 72 -6.03 19.66 4.94
CA TRP A 72 -6.99 19.34 6.00
C TRP A 72 -6.70 20.10 7.29
N LYS A 73 -5.43 20.22 7.72
CA LYS A 73 -5.07 21.04 8.88
C LYS A 73 -5.47 22.50 8.66
N TYR A 74 -5.13 23.06 7.50
CA TYR A 74 -5.45 24.45 7.15
C TYR A 74 -6.97 24.71 7.20
N PHE A 75 -7.76 23.80 6.62
CA PHE A 75 -9.22 23.86 6.63
C PHE A 75 -9.80 23.82 8.05
N PHE A 76 -9.31 22.93 8.93
CA PHE A 76 -9.78 22.89 10.32
C PHE A 76 -9.43 24.15 11.12
N THR A 77 -8.33 24.83 10.79
CA THR A 77 -7.91 26.05 11.50
C THR A 77 -8.52 27.34 10.97
N THR A 78 -8.81 27.42 9.67
CA THR A 78 -9.24 28.69 9.02
C THR A 78 -10.63 28.62 8.39
N GLY A 79 -11.16 27.41 8.14
CA GLY A 79 -12.37 27.20 7.36
C GLY A 79 -12.21 27.38 5.85
N ILE A 80 -10.99 27.66 5.37
CA ILE A 80 -10.70 27.94 3.96
C ILE A 80 -10.19 26.67 3.26
N TRP A 81 -10.66 26.43 2.03
CA TRP A 81 -10.21 25.33 1.19
C TRP A 81 -8.95 25.70 0.40
N ASP A 82 -8.04 24.73 0.23
CA ASP A 82 -6.90 24.90 -0.68
C ASP A 82 -7.39 24.96 -2.13
N SER A 83 -7.10 26.08 -2.80
CA SER A 83 -7.49 26.33 -4.18
C SER A 83 -6.48 25.74 -5.18
N ILE A 84 -5.29 25.35 -4.73
CA ILE A 84 -4.22 24.86 -5.60
C ILE A 84 -4.39 23.37 -5.89
N HIS A 85 -4.57 22.55 -4.85
CA HIS A 85 -4.78 21.10 -4.98
C HIS A 85 -6.04 20.62 -4.23
N PRO A 86 -7.24 21.12 -4.59
CA PRO A 86 -8.49 20.74 -3.92
C PRO A 86 -8.80 19.24 -4.06
N ALA A 87 -8.35 18.60 -5.15
CA ALA A 87 -8.61 17.18 -5.36
C ALA A 87 -7.84 16.31 -4.36
N SER A 88 -6.65 16.73 -3.93
CA SER A 88 -5.85 16.01 -2.93
C SER A 88 -6.58 15.87 -1.60
N MET A 89 -7.24 16.93 -1.13
CA MET A 89 -8.02 16.94 0.11
C MET A 89 -9.22 16.00 0.02
N VAL A 90 -9.95 16.07 -1.08
CA VAL A 90 -11.12 15.21 -1.34
C VAL A 90 -10.69 13.74 -1.39
N LEU A 91 -9.63 13.42 -2.13
CA LEU A 91 -9.13 12.04 -2.25
C LEU A 91 -8.65 11.48 -0.91
N LEU A 92 -7.96 12.27 -0.09
CA LEU A 92 -7.58 11.84 1.26
C LEU A 92 -8.83 11.62 2.14
N GLY A 93 -9.81 12.52 2.07
CA GLY A 93 -11.07 12.39 2.79
C GLY A 93 -11.81 11.09 2.44
N PHE A 94 -11.95 10.79 1.14
CA PHE A 94 -12.51 9.53 0.67
C PHE A 94 -11.68 8.33 1.11
N ALA A 95 -10.35 8.41 1.00
CA ALA A 95 -9.47 7.31 1.42
C ALA A 95 -9.62 7.01 2.92
N VAL A 96 -9.71 8.04 3.77
CA VAL A 96 -9.94 7.89 5.22
C VAL A 96 -11.33 7.32 5.50
N LEU A 97 -12.37 7.86 4.86
CA LEU A 97 -13.76 7.41 5.02
C LEU A 97 -13.90 5.93 4.64
N ILE A 98 -13.38 5.54 3.49
CA ILE A 98 -13.42 4.16 3.02
C ILE A 98 -12.54 3.26 3.90
N SER A 99 -11.38 3.74 4.35
CA SER A 99 -10.51 2.98 5.27
C SER A 99 -11.20 2.72 6.61
N PHE A 100 -11.96 3.68 7.13
CA PHE A 100 -12.75 3.52 8.34
C PHE A 100 -13.90 2.51 8.13
N LEU A 101 -14.60 2.61 6.99
CA LEU A 101 -15.75 1.74 6.69
C LEU A 101 -15.34 0.30 6.34
N PHE A 102 -14.22 0.11 5.64
CA PHE A 102 -13.80 -1.19 5.09
C PHE A 102 -12.56 -1.80 5.75
N ARG A 103 -12.09 -1.24 6.87
CA ARG A 103 -11.09 -1.78 7.83
C ARG A 103 -9.78 -2.38 7.27
N ARG A 104 -9.47 -2.17 5.96
CA ARG A 104 -8.26 -2.48 5.16
C ARG A 104 -8.55 -2.81 3.69
N SER A 105 -9.81 -2.92 3.26
CA SER A 105 -10.13 -3.36 1.89
C SER A 105 -9.76 -2.33 0.81
N PHE A 106 -9.68 -1.04 1.12
CA PHE A 106 -9.35 -0.01 0.13
C PHE A 106 -8.00 -0.24 -0.55
N CYS A 107 -6.93 -0.43 0.23
CA CYS A 107 -5.59 -0.68 -0.31
C CYS A 107 -5.51 -2.00 -1.10
N GLY A 108 -6.35 -2.99 -0.78
CA GLY A 108 -6.41 -4.25 -1.53
C GLY A 108 -7.13 -4.15 -2.87
N TRP A 109 -7.99 -3.15 -3.07
CA TRP A 109 -8.84 -3.04 -4.26
C TRP A 109 -8.45 -1.88 -5.16
N PHE A 110 -7.98 -0.78 -4.57
CA PHE A 110 -7.66 0.47 -5.27
C PHE A 110 -6.16 0.65 -5.53
N CYS A 111 -5.28 -0.16 -4.92
CA CYS A 111 -3.84 0.01 -5.11
C CYS A 111 -3.37 -0.63 -6.43
N PRO A 112 -2.91 0.16 -7.42
CA PRO A 112 -2.39 -0.39 -8.69
C PRO A 112 -1.11 -1.22 -8.48
N VAL A 113 -0.35 -0.95 -7.41
CA VAL A 113 0.88 -1.68 -7.06
C VAL A 113 0.58 -3.10 -6.61
N GLY A 114 -0.58 -3.35 -6.01
CA GLY A 114 -1.00 -4.70 -5.58
C GLY A 114 -1.12 -5.66 -6.77
N THR A 115 -1.71 -5.19 -7.88
CA THR A 115 -1.83 -5.96 -9.13
C THR A 115 -0.45 -6.33 -9.68
N LEU A 116 0.47 -5.36 -9.69
CA LEU A 116 1.83 -5.56 -10.19
C LEU A 116 2.58 -6.59 -9.33
N SER A 117 2.46 -6.49 -8.00
CA SER A 117 3.08 -7.44 -7.07
C SER A 117 2.54 -8.85 -7.24
N GLU A 118 1.22 -9.02 -7.41
CA GLU A 118 0.62 -10.33 -7.67
C GLU A 118 1.08 -10.95 -9.00
N TRP A 119 1.28 -10.13 -10.03
CA TRP A 119 1.80 -10.59 -11.32
C TRP A 119 3.26 -11.03 -11.22
N VAL A 120 4.11 -10.21 -10.58
CA VAL A 120 5.52 -10.55 -10.34
C VAL A 120 5.63 -11.82 -9.51
N TRP A 121 4.79 -11.97 -8.48
CA TRP A 121 4.74 -13.19 -7.67
C TRP A 121 4.38 -14.42 -8.49
N LYS A 122 3.30 -14.38 -9.29
CA LYS A 122 2.89 -15.51 -10.14
C LYS A 122 3.94 -15.89 -11.18
N ILE A 123 4.61 -14.89 -11.76
CA ILE A 123 5.70 -15.11 -12.73
C ILE A 123 6.92 -15.73 -12.02
N GLY A 124 7.25 -15.25 -10.82
CA GLY A 124 8.32 -15.80 -10.00
C GLY A 124 8.06 -17.24 -9.57
N GLU A 125 6.85 -17.54 -9.09
CA GLU A 125 6.42 -18.89 -8.71
C GLU A 125 6.43 -19.85 -9.90
N SER A 126 5.90 -19.42 -11.05
CA SER A 126 5.86 -20.25 -12.26
C SER A 126 7.24 -20.57 -12.82
N LYS A 127 8.24 -19.69 -12.63
CA LYS A 127 9.59 -19.89 -13.17
C LYS A 127 10.58 -20.50 -12.17
N LEU A 128 10.44 -20.22 -10.87
CA LEU A 128 11.41 -20.64 -9.84
C LEU A 128 10.84 -21.59 -8.78
N GLY A 129 9.54 -21.89 -8.80
CA GLY A 129 8.94 -22.99 -8.03
C GLY A 129 8.99 -22.88 -6.50
N LYS A 130 9.58 -21.81 -5.95
CA LYS A 130 9.65 -21.55 -4.52
C LYS A 130 9.45 -20.07 -4.22
N ASN A 131 8.59 -19.81 -3.25
CA ASN A 131 8.31 -18.50 -2.71
C ASN A 131 9.19 -18.28 -1.47
N LEU A 132 10.18 -17.39 -1.56
CA LEU A 132 10.92 -16.98 -0.37
C LEU A 132 10.00 -16.17 0.53
N ARG A 133 9.80 -16.66 1.75
CA ARG A 133 9.28 -15.85 2.84
C ARG A 133 10.42 -14.93 3.28
N PHE A 134 10.19 -13.63 3.23
CA PHE A 134 11.10 -12.66 3.83
C PHE A 134 11.24 -12.96 5.32
N THR A 135 12.46 -12.86 5.85
CA THR A 135 12.70 -13.02 7.29
C THR A 135 12.17 -11.79 8.00
N ILE A 136 11.59 -11.99 9.20
CA ILE A 136 10.96 -10.90 9.98
C ILE A 136 11.94 -9.74 10.24
N TRP A 137 13.24 -10.06 10.31
CA TRP A 137 14.34 -9.14 10.59
C TRP A 137 14.56 -8.09 9.50
N MET A 138 14.24 -8.38 8.25
CA MET A 138 14.34 -7.42 7.15
C MET A 138 13.03 -6.65 6.95
N ASP A 139 11.88 -7.28 7.18
CA ASP A 139 10.59 -6.63 7.04
C ASP A 139 10.31 -5.60 8.14
N LEU A 140 10.77 -5.83 9.37
CA LEU A 140 10.53 -4.91 10.48
C LEU A 140 11.17 -3.52 10.29
N PRO A 141 12.46 -3.37 9.94
CA PRO A 141 13.05 -2.05 9.72
C PRO A 141 12.45 -1.36 8.48
N LEU A 142 12.24 -2.09 7.39
CA LEU A 142 11.61 -1.56 6.17
C LEU A 142 10.17 -1.11 6.40
N ARG A 143 9.45 -1.76 7.32
CA ARG A 143 8.10 -1.33 7.71
C ARG A 143 8.13 -0.15 8.69
N SER A 144 9.17 -0.02 9.50
CA SER A 144 9.29 1.04 10.52
C SER A 144 9.57 2.39 9.88
N ILE A 145 10.41 2.44 8.83
CA ILE A 145 10.81 3.68 8.17
C ILE A 145 9.61 4.52 7.69
N LYS A 146 8.57 3.87 7.15
CA LYS A 146 7.38 4.59 6.66
C LYS A 146 6.61 5.28 7.79
N TYR A 147 6.57 4.68 8.98
CA TYR A 147 5.85 5.23 10.13
C TYR A 147 6.66 6.30 10.83
N ILE A 148 7.99 6.15 10.88
CA ILE A 148 8.90 7.19 11.36
C ILE A 148 8.79 8.41 10.46
N LEU A 149 8.82 8.22 9.13
CA LEU A 149 8.68 9.30 8.16
C LEU A 149 7.31 9.99 8.26
N LEU A 150 6.23 9.21 8.37
CA LEU A 150 4.89 9.75 8.58
C LEU A 150 4.81 10.55 9.90
N GLY A 151 5.37 10.02 10.99
CA GLY A 151 5.42 10.70 12.28
C GLY A 151 6.21 12.00 12.24
N PHE A 152 7.34 12.01 11.53
CA PHE A 152 8.16 13.20 11.30
C PHE A 152 7.39 14.30 10.56
N PHE A 153 6.74 13.97 9.43
CA PHE A 153 5.93 14.94 8.70
C PHE A 153 4.74 15.41 9.52
N ALA A 154 4.03 14.52 10.20
CA ALA A 154 2.91 14.89 11.05
C ALA A 154 3.35 15.85 12.16
N TYR A 155 4.49 15.60 12.81
CA TYR A 155 5.04 16.46 13.84
C TYR A 155 5.34 17.88 13.33
N ILE A 156 6.02 18.00 12.19
CA ILE A 156 6.31 19.31 11.57
C ILE A 156 5.02 20.02 11.18
N ILE A 157 4.10 19.31 10.54
CA ILE A 157 2.84 19.89 10.08
C ILE A 157 2.02 20.38 11.27
N LEU A 158 2.00 19.68 12.41
CA LEU A 158 1.30 20.13 13.61
C LEU A 158 1.86 21.43 14.18
N GLN A 159 3.17 21.66 14.10
CA GLN A 159 3.82 22.87 14.63
C GLN A 159 3.68 24.11 13.74
N MET A 160 3.47 23.95 12.43
CA MET A 160 3.33 25.10 11.52
C MET A 160 2.10 25.96 11.83
N SER A 161 2.23 27.29 11.76
CA SER A 161 1.05 28.17 11.85
C SER A 161 0.21 28.11 10.56
N PRO A 162 -1.08 28.49 10.59
CA PRO A 162 -1.90 28.56 9.37
C PRO A 162 -1.32 29.50 8.30
N SER A 163 -0.67 30.58 8.71
CA SER A 163 0.02 31.52 7.80
C SER A 163 1.21 30.87 7.10
N ASP A 164 1.98 30.03 7.79
CA ASP A 164 3.12 29.32 7.18
C ASP A 164 2.65 28.31 6.13
N ILE A 165 1.52 27.65 6.40
CA ILE A 165 0.91 26.70 5.47
C ILE A 165 0.41 27.42 4.22
N ALA A 166 -0.25 28.58 4.38
CA ALA A 166 -0.66 29.40 3.24
C ALA A 166 0.54 29.89 2.40
N ALA A 167 1.62 30.34 3.05
CA ALA A 167 2.85 30.72 2.37
C ALA A 167 3.49 29.53 1.63
N PHE A 168 3.43 28.33 2.21
CA PHE A 168 3.91 27.11 1.57
C PHE A 168 3.07 26.73 0.34
N PHE A 169 1.75 26.86 0.40
CA PHE A 169 0.87 26.64 -0.75
C PHE A 169 1.18 27.60 -1.91
N GLU A 170 1.44 28.87 -1.61
CA GLU A 170 1.82 29.85 -2.64
C GLU A 170 3.21 29.60 -3.25
N SER A 171 4.06 28.85 -2.55
CA SER A 171 5.40 28.54 -3.02
C SER A 171 5.38 27.77 -4.36
N THR A 172 6.32 28.11 -5.23
CA THR A 172 6.50 27.41 -6.51
C THR A 172 6.74 25.92 -6.29
N TYR A 173 7.35 25.52 -5.16
CA TYR A 173 7.62 24.13 -4.84
C TYR A 173 6.34 23.29 -4.74
N TYR A 174 5.30 23.79 -4.05
CA TYR A 174 4.05 23.08 -3.87
C TYR A 174 3.31 22.92 -5.20
N LYS A 175 3.20 24.02 -5.97
CA LYS A 175 2.50 24.08 -7.26
C LYS A 175 3.07 23.14 -8.33
N ILE A 176 4.36 22.80 -8.27
CA ILE A 176 5.04 21.93 -9.27
C ILE A 176 5.56 20.61 -8.67
N ALA A 177 5.09 20.22 -7.48
CA ALA A 177 5.61 19.04 -6.79
C ALA A 177 5.44 17.74 -7.60
N ASP A 178 4.31 17.60 -8.28
CA ASP A 178 3.98 16.51 -9.21
C ASP A 178 4.88 16.49 -10.45
N ILE A 179 5.13 17.66 -11.05
CA ILE A 179 6.02 17.81 -12.21
C ILE A 179 7.46 17.43 -11.82
N LYS A 180 7.92 17.86 -10.64
CA LYS A 180 9.24 17.49 -10.11
C LYS A 180 9.36 15.99 -9.87
N MET A 181 8.32 15.36 -9.33
CA MET A 181 8.28 13.91 -9.16
C MET A 181 8.41 13.19 -10.51
N LEU A 182 7.66 13.61 -11.53
CA LEU A 182 7.77 13.03 -12.87
C LEU A 182 9.15 13.26 -13.48
N HIS A 183 9.69 14.47 -13.35
CA HIS A 183 11.01 14.82 -13.89
C HIS A 183 12.11 13.95 -13.30
N PHE A 184 12.06 13.68 -11.99
CA PHE A 184 12.97 12.75 -11.30
C PHE A 184 12.96 11.34 -11.92
N PHE A 185 11.80 10.84 -12.37
CA PHE A 185 11.69 9.54 -13.04
C PHE A 185 12.12 9.59 -14.51
N THR A 186 11.77 10.65 -15.24
CA THR A 186 12.11 10.78 -16.69
C THR A 186 13.60 11.06 -16.92
N LYS A 187 14.25 11.82 -16.03
CA LYS A 187 15.68 12.13 -16.08
C LYS A 187 16.39 11.46 -14.90
N ILE A 188 16.28 10.15 -14.84
CA ILE A 188 16.83 9.38 -13.73
C ILE A 188 18.35 9.58 -13.64
N SER A 189 18.83 9.92 -12.43
CA SER A 189 20.27 10.05 -12.19
C SER A 189 20.96 8.69 -12.27
N LEU A 190 22.22 8.67 -12.69
CA LEU A 190 23.01 7.44 -12.76
C LEU A 190 23.06 6.70 -11.41
N LEU A 191 23.18 7.44 -10.30
CA LEU A 191 23.18 6.88 -8.95
C LEU A 191 21.86 6.19 -8.62
N THR A 192 20.73 6.82 -8.96
CA THR A 192 19.40 6.25 -8.74
C THR A 192 19.19 5.00 -9.59
N ALA A 193 19.55 5.07 -10.87
CA ALA A 193 19.45 3.93 -11.78
C ALA A 193 20.33 2.75 -11.31
N ALA A 194 21.59 3.03 -10.94
CA ALA A 194 22.52 2.02 -10.43
C ALA A 194 22.00 1.39 -9.13
N THR A 195 21.44 2.18 -8.21
CA THR A 195 20.89 1.67 -6.95
C THR A 195 19.66 0.81 -7.18
N LEU A 196 18.72 1.24 -8.04
CA LEU A 196 17.54 0.44 -8.39
C LEU A 196 17.94 -0.86 -9.09
N PHE A 197 18.89 -0.80 -10.01
CA PHE A 197 19.41 -1.98 -10.70
C PHE A 197 20.11 -2.94 -9.73
N ALA A 198 20.96 -2.43 -8.83
CA ALA A 198 21.62 -3.22 -7.79
C ALA A 198 20.62 -3.87 -6.84
N LEU A 199 19.60 -3.14 -6.36
CA LEU A 199 18.54 -3.70 -5.52
C LEU A 199 17.72 -4.77 -6.24
N THR A 200 17.46 -4.57 -7.53
CA THR A 200 16.77 -5.56 -8.37
C THR A 200 17.61 -6.81 -8.53
N LEU A 201 18.88 -6.67 -8.89
CA LEU A 201 19.83 -7.79 -9.00
C LEU A 201 20.02 -8.51 -7.66
N LEU A 202 20.17 -7.78 -6.56
CA LEU A 202 20.30 -8.36 -5.22
C LEU A 202 19.02 -9.12 -4.84
N SER A 203 17.85 -8.61 -5.21
CA SER A 203 16.58 -9.33 -5.01
C SER A 203 16.56 -10.63 -5.82
N PHE A 204 16.98 -10.61 -7.08
CA PHE A 204 17.10 -11.83 -7.91
C PHE A 204 18.19 -12.80 -7.41
N PHE A 205 19.33 -12.29 -6.94
CA PHE A 205 20.46 -13.10 -6.49
C PHE A 205 20.19 -13.71 -5.12
N HIS A 206 19.65 -12.96 -4.16
CA HIS A 206 19.20 -13.50 -2.88
C HIS A 206 18.04 -14.49 -3.08
N PHE A 207 17.19 -14.26 -4.08
CA PHE A 207 16.20 -15.22 -4.54
C PHE A 207 16.82 -16.53 -5.07
N PHE A 208 17.97 -16.44 -5.74
CA PHE A 208 18.74 -17.62 -6.19
C PHE A 208 19.56 -18.28 -5.07
N SER A 209 20.19 -17.52 -4.18
CA SER A 209 21.01 -18.05 -3.07
C SER A 209 20.17 -18.72 -1.97
N GLY A 210 18.92 -18.30 -1.78
CA GLY A 210 17.96 -19.00 -0.90
C GLY A 210 17.60 -20.42 -1.36
N ILE A 211 17.95 -20.81 -2.59
CA ILE A 211 17.78 -22.18 -3.13
C ILE A 211 18.91 -23.11 -2.66
N SER A 212 20.12 -22.59 -2.37
CA SER A 212 21.31 -23.39 -2.00
C SER A 212 21.65 -23.41 -0.50
N GLY A 213 21.06 -22.55 0.34
CA GLY A 213 21.54 -22.33 1.71
C GLY A 213 20.62 -22.71 2.88
N ALA A 214 19.40 -23.20 2.64
CA ALA A 214 18.39 -23.40 3.69
C ALA A 214 18.57 -24.71 4.51
N GLY A 215 19.82 -25.09 4.80
CA GLY A 215 20.14 -26.31 5.56
C GLY A 215 20.28 -26.13 7.08
N MET A 216 20.44 -24.91 7.61
CA MET A 216 20.90 -24.77 9.01
C MET A 216 20.18 -23.73 9.89
N LEU A 217 19.29 -22.89 9.36
CA LEU A 217 18.56 -21.88 10.15
C LEU A 217 17.06 -22.19 10.34
N ALA A 218 16.58 -23.34 9.88
CA ALA A 218 15.16 -23.70 9.80
C ALA A 218 14.50 -24.19 11.11
N LEU A 219 15.14 -24.04 12.27
CA LEU A 219 14.60 -24.51 13.56
C LEU A 219 13.98 -23.42 14.44
N THR A 220 14.19 -22.13 14.16
CA THR A 220 13.72 -21.04 15.05
C THR A 220 12.49 -20.26 14.57
N GLU A 221 12.07 -20.35 13.31
CA GLU A 221 10.97 -19.50 12.78
C GLU A 221 9.59 -20.19 12.69
N ARG A 222 9.42 -21.39 13.24
CA ARG A 222 8.20 -22.21 13.06
C ARG A 222 6.95 -21.71 13.83
N CYS A 223 7.05 -20.62 14.61
CA CYS A 223 5.97 -20.16 15.50
C CYS A 223 5.31 -18.81 15.12
N LEU A 224 5.70 -18.16 14.01
CA LEU A 224 5.19 -16.83 13.65
C LEU A 224 4.36 -16.81 12.37
N ASP A 225 3.55 -17.86 12.15
CA ASP A 225 2.62 -17.91 11.02
C ASP A 225 1.40 -17.00 11.25
N TYR A 226 1.57 -15.72 10.92
CA TYR A 226 0.53 -14.68 10.92
C TYR A 226 -0.57 -14.94 9.87
N SER A 227 -0.40 -15.93 8.98
CA SER A 227 -1.35 -16.23 7.91
C SER A 227 -2.57 -17.05 8.37
N VAL A 228 -2.54 -17.65 9.57
CA VAL A 228 -3.66 -18.44 10.11
C VAL A 228 -4.66 -17.58 10.91
N CYS A 229 -4.30 -16.36 11.32
CA CYS A 229 -5.21 -15.46 12.07
C CYS A 229 -6.23 -14.70 11.19
N SER A 230 -6.22 -14.87 9.87
CA SER A 230 -7.23 -14.24 8.97
C SER A 230 -8.55 -15.00 8.92
N ALA A 231 -8.67 -16.14 9.59
CA ALA A 231 -9.91 -16.90 9.70
C ALA A 231 -10.38 -16.92 11.17
N ARG A 232 -10.97 -15.81 11.64
CA ARG A 232 -11.95 -15.90 12.73
C ARG A 232 -13.35 -15.50 12.24
N PRO A 233 -14.39 -16.24 12.67
CA PRO A 233 -15.79 -15.95 12.35
C PRO A 233 -16.25 -14.66 13.04
N GLU A 234 -17.37 -14.14 12.56
CA GLU A 234 -17.94 -12.83 12.89
C GLU A 234 -18.16 -12.59 14.39
N LEU A 235 -17.98 -11.32 14.77
CA LEU A 235 -18.04 -10.73 16.12
C LEU A 235 -19.45 -10.76 16.77
N SER A 236 -20.40 -11.51 16.23
CA SER A 236 -21.79 -11.58 16.72
C SER A 236 -22.06 -12.73 17.71
N GLU A 237 -21.12 -13.68 17.88
CA GLU A 237 -21.35 -14.92 18.65
C GLU A 237 -20.75 -14.88 20.08
N ILE A 238 -20.05 -13.81 20.46
CA ILE A 238 -19.34 -13.67 21.75
C ILE A 238 -20.24 -13.00 22.84
N LEU A 239 -21.42 -12.49 22.48
CA LEU A 239 -22.30 -11.74 23.38
C LEU A 239 -23.53 -12.52 23.88
N ASN A 240 -23.48 -13.86 23.87
CA ASN A 240 -24.53 -14.67 24.48
C ASN A 240 -24.20 -14.95 25.97
N PRO A 241 -24.99 -14.46 26.94
CA PRO A 241 -24.73 -14.62 28.37
C PRO A 241 -24.86 -16.06 28.90
N ALA A 242 -25.18 -17.05 28.05
CA ALA A 242 -25.34 -18.44 28.44
C ALA A 242 -24.00 -19.23 28.61
N TYR A 243 -22.84 -18.68 28.20
CA TYR A 243 -21.57 -19.42 28.19
C TYR A 243 -20.62 -19.15 29.37
N ILE A 244 -21.02 -18.32 30.35
CA ILE A 244 -20.15 -17.93 31.48
C ILE A 244 -20.12 -19.00 32.61
N ALA A 245 -20.88 -20.09 32.52
CA ALA A 245 -21.13 -20.97 33.66
C ALA A 245 -20.72 -22.45 33.50
N ALA A 246 -19.83 -22.83 32.57
CA ALA A 246 -19.39 -24.23 32.46
C ALA A 246 -17.89 -24.38 32.20
N ASP A 247 -17.21 -24.84 33.25
CA ASP A 247 -15.99 -25.64 33.31
C ASP A 247 -14.78 -25.30 32.43
N VAL A 248 -13.71 -24.93 33.12
CA VAL A 248 -12.33 -25.05 32.67
C VAL A 248 -11.90 -26.52 32.76
N PRO A 249 -11.46 -27.14 31.66
CA PRO A 249 -10.36 -28.08 31.79
C PRO A 249 -9.21 -27.79 30.82
N LYS A 250 -8.03 -27.64 31.44
CA LYS A 250 -6.68 -27.99 30.99
C LYS A 250 -6.56 -28.41 29.52
N TYR A 251 -5.87 -27.60 28.71
CA TYR A 251 -5.06 -28.12 27.61
C TYR A 251 -3.63 -27.57 27.67
N VAL A 252 -2.74 -28.55 27.81
CA VAL A 252 -1.29 -28.56 28.01
C VAL A 252 -0.53 -27.99 26.80
N HIS A 253 0.48 -27.16 27.08
CA HIS A 253 1.56 -26.81 26.14
C HIS A 253 2.53 -27.99 25.92
N PRO A 254 3.08 -28.18 24.71
CA PRO A 254 4.41 -28.75 24.52
C PRO A 254 5.34 -27.71 23.83
N ILE A 255 6.22 -27.03 24.57
CA ILE A 255 7.65 -27.34 24.82
C ILE A 255 8.54 -27.23 23.56
N CYS A 256 9.29 -26.13 23.47
CA CYS A 256 10.57 -26.02 22.74
C CYS A 256 11.68 -26.70 23.55
N PRO A 257 12.61 -27.46 22.96
CA PRO A 257 13.80 -27.92 23.66
C PRO A 257 14.99 -26.97 23.43
N SER A 258 15.79 -26.83 24.48
CA SER A 258 17.12 -26.23 24.51
C SER A 258 18.14 -27.09 23.74
N ILE A 259 18.79 -26.50 22.73
CA ILE A 259 20.19 -26.61 22.24
C ILE A 259 20.24 -26.04 20.82
#